data_AF-A0AAN8WU20-F1
#
_entry.id   AF-A0AAN8WU20-F1
#
_cell.length_a   1.000
_cell.length_b   1.000
_cell.length_c   1.000
_cell.angle_alpha   90.00
_cell.angle_beta   90.00
_cell.angle_gamma   90.00
#
_symmetry.space_group_name_H-M   'P 1'
#
loop_
_entity.id
_entity.type
_entity.pdbx_description
1 polymer ?
#
loop_
_entity_poly.entity_id
_entity_poly.type
_entity_poly.pdbx_seq_one_letter_code
_entity_poly.pdbx_strand_id
1 'polypeptide(L)' 'MCELLWSDPMPGMGRAPSKRGVGIQFGPDVTKRFLDRNKLEYIIRSHEVKAEGYEVAHDGKCITVFSAPNY' A
#
# COMPACT_ATOMS: atom_id res chain seq x y z
N MET A 1 4.99 -11.35 -10.35
CA MET A 1 3.56 -11.36 -9.97
C MET A 1 3.33 -11.31 -8.46
N CYS A 2 4.23 -11.86 -7.63
CA CYS A 2 4.09 -11.93 -6.17
C CYS A 2 3.87 -10.57 -5.47
N GLU A 3 4.70 -9.56 -5.76
CA GLU A 3 4.67 -8.28 -5.04
C GLU A 3 3.38 -7.49 -5.27
N LEU A 4 2.74 -7.64 -6.43
CA LEU A 4 1.47 -6.96 -6.74
C LEU A 4 0.34 -7.46 -5.83
N LEU A 5 0.40 -8.72 -5.41
CA LEU A 5 -0.64 -9.38 -4.61
C LEU A 5 -0.38 -9.29 -3.10
N TRP A 6 0.89 -9.21 -2.68
CA TRP A 6 1.29 -9.42 -1.27
C TRP A 6 2.03 -8.25 -0.60
N SER A 7 2.34 -7.17 -1.32
CA SER A 7 3.09 -6.05 -0.72
C SER A 7 2.17 -5.12 0.05
N ASP A 8 2.65 -4.51 1.13
CA ASP A 8 1.88 -3.57 1.97
C ASP A 8 2.56 -2.20 2.09
N PRO A 9 1.81 -1.09 2.20
CA PRO A 9 2.38 0.21 2.52
C PRO A 9 3.00 0.23 3.92
N MET A 10 3.99 1.10 4.15
CA MET A 10 4.55 1.37 5.47
C MET A 10 4.84 2.87 5.65
N PRO A 11 4.77 3.40 6.88
CA PRO A 11 4.99 4.83 7.12
C PRO A 11 6.45 5.27 6.88
N GLY A 12 7.42 4.36 7.02
CA GLY A 12 8.84 4.65 6.81
C GLY A 12 9.23 4.71 5.35
N MET A 13 10.33 5.41 5.03
CA MET A 13 10.88 5.48 3.67
C MET A 13 11.51 4.14 3.24
N GLY A 14 11.58 3.93 1.93
CA GLY A 14 12.29 2.83 1.28
C GLY A 14 11.46 1.55 1.19
N ARG A 15 12.14 0.41 1.31
CA ARG A 15 11.52 -0.93 1.30
C ARG A 15 11.96 -1.70 2.52
N ALA A 16 11.09 -2.53 3.06
CA ALA A 16 11.40 -3.43 4.17
C ALA A 16 10.84 -4.84 3.92
N PRO A 17 11.34 -5.87 4.61
CA PRO A 17 10.75 -7.20 4.57
C PRO A 17 9.27 -7.18 4.95
N SER A 18 8.44 -7.94 4.24
CA SER A 18 7.02 -8.06 4.56
C SER A 18 6.81 -8.76 5.91
N LYS A 19 5.88 -8.23 6.72
CA LYS A 19 5.38 -8.89 7.94
C LYS A 19 4.72 -10.24 7.65
N ARG A 20 4.38 -10.51 6.38
CA ARG A 20 3.71 -11.74 5.92
C ARG A 20 4.69 -12.83 5.49
N GLY A 21 6.00 -12.55 5.51
CA GLY A 21 7.03 -13.46 4.99
C GLY A 21 7.07 -13.59 3.46
N VAL A 22 6.19 -12.87 2.75
CA VAL A 22 6.10 -12.85 1.29
C VAL A 22 5.75 -11.43 0.81
N GLY A 23 6.32 -11.01 -0.32
CA GLY A 23 6.24 -9.63 -0.80
C GLY A 23 7.16 -8.68 -0.02
N ILE A 24 6.89 -7.39 -0.12
CA ILE A 24 7.67 -6.33 0.54
C ILE A 24 6.76 -5.33 1.25
N GLN A 25 7.30 -4.59 2.21
CA GLN A 25 6.71 -3.31 2.60
C GLN A 25 7.35 -2.18 1.80
N PHE A 26 6.56 -1.17 1.44
CA PHE A 26 7.04 -0.02 0.65
C PHE A 26 6.60 1.31 1.25
N GLY A 27 7.53 2.26 1.26
CA GLY A 27 7.32 3.59 1.81
C GLY A 27 6.71 4.61 0.83
N PRO A 28 6.44 5.83 1.32
CA PRO A 28 5.87 6.90 0.51
C PRO A 28 6.75 7.33 -0.67
N ASP A 29 8.09 7.24 -0.55
CA ASP A 29 9.01 7.51 -1.66
C ASP A 29 8.87 6.50 -2.80
N VAL A 30 8.60 5.23 -2.48
CA VAL A 30 8.40 4.17 -3.47
C VAL A 30 7.10 4.40 -4.23
N THR A 31 6.01 4.72 -3.51
CA THR A 31 4.72 5.08 -4.11
C THR A 31 4.89 6.30 -5.01
N LYS A 32 5.48 7.39 -4.51
CA LYS A 32 5.70 8.62 -5.28
C LYS A 32 6.50 8.34 -6.56
N ARG A 33 7.63 7.64 -6.46
CA ARG A 33 8.49 7.33 -7.61
C ARG A 33 7.78 6.46 -8.65
N PHE A 34 6.94 5.52 -8.22
CA PHE A 34 6.13 4.71 -9.13
C PHE A 34 5.09 5.57 -9.85
N LEU A 35 4.38 6.42 -9.12
CA LEU A 35 3.35 7.30 -9.69
C LEU A 35 3.94 8.30 -10.69
N ASP A 36 5.01 9.00 -10.29
CA ASP A 36 5.69 10.01 -11.12
C ASP A 36 6.20 9.39 -12.43
N ARG A 37 6.80 8.19 -12.36
CA ARG A 37 7.28 7.46 -13.55
C ARG A 37 6.17 7.10 -14.52
N ASN A 38 4.98 6.79 -14.01
CA ASN A 38 3.85 6.29 -14.80
C ASN A 38 2.80 7.37 -15.08
N LYS A 39 3.02 8.62 -14.66
CA LYS A 39 2.06 9.74 -14.79
C LYS A 39 0.71 9.41 -14.16
N LEU A 40 0.74 8.80 -12.97
CA LEU A 40 -0.43 8.44 -12.17
C LEU A 40 -0.55 9.38 -10.96
N GLU A 41 -1.77 9.55 -10.43
CA GLU A 41 -2.02 10.43 -9.29
C GLU A 41 -1.88 9.72 -7.94
N TYR A 42 -2.48 8.53 -7.81
CA TYR A 42 -2.46 7.70 -6.61
C TYR A 42 -2.78 6.23 -6.96
N ILE A 43 -2.65 5.33 -5.98
CA ILE A 43 -3.08 3.93 -6.09
C ILE A 43 -4.22 3.63 -5.11
N ILE A 44 -5.15 2.77 -5.53
CA ILE A 44 -6.12 2.11 -4.66
C ILE A 44 -5.73 0.64 -4.55
N ARG A 45 -5.74 0.11 -3.33
CA ARG A 45 -5.41 -1.28 -3.02
C ARG A 45 -6.25 -1.77 -1.84
N SER A 46 -6.15 -3.07 -1.51
CA SER A 46 -6.91 -3.69 -0.42
C SER A 46 -5.99 -4.43 0.55
N HIS A 47 -6.14 -5.75 0.72
CA HIS A 47 -5.25 -6.68 1.43
C HIS A 47 -5.05 -6.50 2.94
N GLU A 48 -5.18 -5.28 3.47
CA GLU A 48 -5.14 -4.99 4.91
C GLU A 48 -6.52 -4.58 5.42
N VAL A 49 -6.93 -5.17 6.53
CA VAL A 49 -8.14 -4.79 7.26
C VAL A 49 -7.92 -3.41 7.86
N LYS A 50 -8.92 -2.54 7.76
CA LYS A 50 -8.93 -1.20 8.37
C LYS A 50 -10.18 -1.02 9.19
N ALA A 51 -10.06 -0.40 10.37
CA ALA A 51 -11.17 -0.21 11.31
C ALA A 51 -12.36 0.51 10.65
N GLU A 52 -12.08 1.57 9.90
CA GLU A 52 -13.10 2.36 9.18
C GLU A 52 -13.41 1.80 7.78
N GLY A 53 -12.91 0.60 7.44
CA GLY A 53 -13.03 0.02 6.10
C GLY A 53 -12.13 0.66 5.03
N TYR A 54 -11.44 1.76 5.35
CA TYR A 54 -10.44 2.37 4.47
C TYR A 54 -9.33 3.08 5.25
N GLU A 55 -8.23 3.39 4.57
CA GLU A 55 -7.16 4.24 5.10
C GLU A 55 -6.47 5.00 3.96
N VAL A 56 -6.15 6.27 4.19
CA VAL A 56 -5.37 7.09 3.27
C VAL A 56 -3.95 7.25 3.80
N ALA A 57 -2.98 6.70 3.08
CA ALA A 57 -1.56 6.73 3.44
C ALA A 57 -0.71 7.40 2.36
N HIS A 58 0.58 7.60 2.67
CA HIS A 58 1.60 8.15 1.77
C HIS A 58 1.18 9.50 1.15
N ASP A 59 0.82 10.46 2.02
CA ASP A 59 0.44 11.81 1.60
C ASP A 59 -0.72 11.84 0.59
N GLY A 60 -1.71 10.95 0.78
CA GLY A 60 -2.88 10.86 -0.10
C GLY A 60 -2.68 9.95 -1.33
N LYS A 61 -1.52 9.33 -1.48
CA LYS A 61 -1.16 8.61 -2.72
C LYS A 61 -1.34 7.10 -2.67
N CYS A 62 -1.61 6.52 -1.49
CA CYS A 62 -1.88 5.10 -1.33
C CYS A 62 -3.14 4.90 -0.49
N ILE A 63 -4.22 4.47 -1.12
CA ILE A 63 -5.52 4.29 -0.46
C ILE A 63 -5.78 2.79 -0.29
N THR A 64 -6.01 2.37 0.95
CA THR A 64 -6.47 1.02 1.26
C THR A 64 -7.99 1.03 1.39
N VAL A 65 -8.68 0.11 0.70
CA VAL A 65 -10.13 -0.15 0.85
C VAL A 65 -10.37 -1.61 1.18
N PHE A 66 -11.24 -1.87 2.15
CA PHE A 66 -11.59 -3.21 2.63
C PHE A 66 -13.10 -3.36 2.77
N SER A 67 -13.68 -4.35 2.09
CA SER A 67 -15.14 -4.47 1.92
C SER A 67 -15.75 -5.67 2.65
N ALA A 68 -15.02 -6.28 3.59
CA ALA A 68 -15.56 -7.34 4.45
C ALA A 68 -15.80 -6.76 5.87
N PRO A 69 -17.00 -6.23 6.17
CA PRO A 69 -17.30 -5.72 7.49
C PRO A 69 -17.31 -6.85 8.53
N ASN A 70 -16.94 -6.54 9.78
CA ASN A 70 -16.89 -7.49 10.89
C ASN A 70 -15.94 -8.68 10.64
N TYR A 71 -14.74 -8.39 10.11
CA TYR A 71 -13.63 -9.33 9.98
C TYR A 71 -12.91 -9.55 11.32
#